data_AF-A0A7Y6UF14-F1
#
_entry.id   AF-A0A7Y6UF14-F1
#
_cell.length_a   1.000
_cell.length_b   1.000
_cell.length_c   1.000
_cell.angle_alpha   90.00
_cell.angle_beta   90.00
_cell.angle_gamma   90.00
#
_symmetry.space_group_name_H-M   'P 1'
#
loop_
_entity.id
_entity.type
_entity.pdbx_description
1 polymer ?
#
loop_
_entity_poly.entity_id
_entity_poly.type
_entity_poly.pdbx_seq_one_letter_code
_entity_poly.pdbx_strand_id
1 'polypeptide(L)'
;GGFNMFPLAILGVTLLVTAVRFALEANTQRLALIRALTLTVVFSAITGTIVGFATTAKYVVNVPEAAKDPLPYLLQGFAESVTNAVLGGSCCLLAWLLVAVGVRRMPKDV
;
A
#
# COMPACT_ATOMS: atom_id res chain seq x y z
N GLY A 1 6.33 11.44 2.67
CA GLY A 1 6.23 10.03 2.26
C GLY A 1 7.53 9.66 1.61
N GLY A 2 8.35 8.81 2.23
CA GLY A 2 9.70 8.51 1.75
C GLY A 2 9.74 7.90 0.34
N PHE A 3 10.95 7.69 -0.20
CA PHE A 3 11.22 7.04 -1.49
C PHE A 3 10.38 5.77 -1.75
N ASN A 4 10.00 5.04 -0.70
CA ASN A 4 9.16 3.84 -0.78
C ASN A 4 7.70 4.07 -1.23
N MET A 5 7.23 5.32 -1.27
CA MET A 5 5.88 5.64 -1.75
C MET A 5 5.72 5.36 -3.25
N PHE A 6 6.78 5.58 -4.05
CA PHE A 6 6.77 5.31 -5.50
C PHE A 6 6.59 3.82 -5.84
N PRO A 7 7.40 2.89 -5.32
CA PRO A 7 7.20 1.46 -5.59
C PRO A 7 5.85 0.97 -5.06
N LEU A 8 5.41 1.46 -3.89
CA LEU A 8 4.08 1.14 -3.36
C LEU A 8 2.97 1.59 -4.32
N ALA A 9 3.06 2.81 -4.87
CA ALA A 9 2.08 3.33 -5.82
C ALA A 9 2.05 2.51 -7.12
N ILE A 10 3.22 2.13 -7.66
CA ILE A 10 3.31 1.29 -8.87
C ILE A 10 2.65 -0.08 -8.63
N LEU A 11 2.94 -0.71 -7.48
CA LEU A 11 2.34 -1.99 -7.09
C LEU A 11 0.82 -1.85 -6.89
N GLY A 12 0.39 -0.77 -6.22
CA GLY A 12 -1.02 -0.46 -6.00
C GLY A 12 -1.79 -0.27 -7.30
N VAL A 13 -1.24 0.51 -8.25
CA VAL A 13 -1.84 0.68 -9.58
C VAL A 13 -1.91 -0.65 -10.33
N THR A 14 -0.85 -1.45 -10.30
CA THR A 14 -0.81 -2.77 -10.95
C THR A 14 -1.88 -3.70 -10.38
N LEU A 15 -2.04 -3.72 -9.05
CA LEU A 15 -3.10 -4.45 -8.36
C LEU A 15 -4.49 -3.98 -8.82
N LEU A 16 -4.75 -2.67 -8.82
CA LEU A 16 -6.03 -2.10 -9.22
C LEU A 16 -6.38 -2.41 -10.68
N VAL A 17 -5.44 -2.23 -11.61
CA VAL A 17 -5.62 -2.58 -13.02
C VAL A 17 -5.96 -4.06 -13.18
N THR A 18 -5.25 -4.93 -12.45
CA THR A 18 -5.52 -6.38 -12.49
C THR A 18 -6.90 -6.71 -11.92
N ALA A 19 -7.31 -6.05 -10.84
CA ALA A 19 -8.62 -6.23 -10.23
C ALA A 19 -9.77 -5.73 -11.11
N VAL A 20 -9.59 -4.59 -11.80
CA VAL A 20 -10.56 -4.09 -12.80
C VAL A 20 -10.71 -5.09 -13.94
N ARG A 21 -9.60 -5.60 -14.49
CA ARG A 21 -9.65 -6.62 -15.57
C ARG A 21 -10.34 -7.90 -15.11
N PHE A 22 -10.08 -8.34 -13.87
CA PHE A 22 -10.80 -9.47 -13.29
C PHE A 22 -12.31 -9.20 -13.13
N ALA A 23 -12.70 -8.01 -12.69
CA ALA A 23 -14.11 -7.64 -12.54
C ALA A 23 -14.87 -7.57 -13.88
N LEU A 24 -14.17 -7.34 -14.98
CA LEU A 24 -14.73 -7.31 -16.33
C LEU A 24 -14.77 -8.69 -17.00
N GLU A 25 -13.70 -9.49 -16.89
CA GLU A 25 -13.54 -10.75 -17.63
C GLU A 25 -13.89 -12.01 -16.82
N ALA A 26 -14.04 -11.91 -15.49
CA ALA A 26 -14.38 -13.02 -14.59
C ALA A 26 -13.50 -14.28 -14.72
N ASN A 27 -12.21 -14.13 -15.05
CA ASN A 27 -11.28 -15.25 -15.21
C ASN A 27 -10.61 -15.65 -13.88
N THR A 28 -10.80 -16.90 -13.45
CA THR A 28 -10.26 -17.48 -12.19
C THR A 28 -8.74 -17.42 -12.06
N GLN A 29 -7.98 -17.46 -13.16
CA GLN A 29 -6.51 -17.38 -13.12
C GLN A 29 -6.01 -16.04 -12.57
N ARG A 30 -6.76 -14.95 -12.80
CA ARG A 30 -6.39 -13.61 -12.31
C ARG A 30 -6.55 -13.49 -10.79
N LEU A 31 -7.37 -14.34 -10.15
CA LEU A 31 -7.59 -14.29 -8.71
C LEU A 31 -6.33 -14.66 -7.91
N ALA A 32 -5.57 -15.66 -8.38
CA ALA A 32 -4.29 -16.04 -7.76
C ALA A 32 -3.28 -14.88 -7.84
N LEU A 33 -3.21 -14.21 -8.99
CA LEU A 33 -2.34 -13.03 -9.19
C LEU A 33 -2.76 -11.85 -8.29
N ILE A 34 -4.06 -11.57 -8.16
CA ILE A 34 -4.56 -10.51 -7.28
C ILE A 34 -4.19 -10.77 -5.82
N ARG A 35 -4.29 -12.02 -5.35
CA ARG A 35 -3.86 -12.38 -3.99
C ARG A 35 -2.36 -12.15 -3.78
N ALA A 36 -1.53 -12.57 -4.73
CA ALA A 36 -0.09 -12.35 -4.67
C ALA A 36 0.25 -10.85 -4.65
N LEU A 37 -0.33 -10.06 -5.57
CA LEU A 37 -0.14 -8.61 -5.63
C LEU A 37 -0.63 -7.90 -4.36
N THR A 38 -1.75 -8.34 -3.78
CA THR A 38 -2.24 -7.81 -2.50
C THR A 38 -1.19 -8.01 -1.41
N LEU A 39 -0.64 -9.22 -1.27
CA LEU A 39 0.42 -9.48 -0.29
C LEU A 39 1.64 -8.60 -0.54
N THR A 40 2.06 -8.43 -1.80
CA THR A 40 3.18 -7.56 -2.14
C THR A 40 2.91 -6.10 -1.73
N VAL A 41 1.70 -5.58 -1.98
CA VAL A 41 1.30 -4.22 -1.57
C VAL A 41 1.29 -4.10 -0.05
N VAL A 42 0.76 -5.09 0.68
CA VAL A 42 0.74 -5.10 2.15
C VAL A 42 2.16 -5.09 2.71
N PHE A 43 3.04 -5.99 2.25
CA PHE A 43 4.43 -6.02 2.70
C PHE A 43 5.19 -4.74 2.34
N SER A 44 4.94 -4.17 1.16
CA SER A 44 5.53 -2.89 0.76
C SER A 44 5.07 -1.74 1.65
N ALA A 45 3.78 -1.68 2.00
CA ALA A 45 3.22 -0.65 2.88
C ALA A 45 3.78 -0.76 4.31
N ILE A 46 3.87 -1.97 4.86
CA ILE A 46 4.47 -2.23 6.19
C ILE A 46 5.94 -1.81 6.18
N THR A 47 6.70 -2.30 5.20
CA THR A 47 8.13 -1.99 5.08
C THR A 47 8.36 -0.49 4.94
N GLY A 48 7.57 0.18 4.10
CA GLY A 48 7.66 1.64 3.93
C GLY A 48 7.35 2.43 5.17
N THR A 49 6.37 1.99 5.96
CA THR A 49 6.01 2.61 7.24
C THR A 49 7.16 2.48 8.24
N ILE A 50 7.74 1.27 8.37
CA ILE A 50 8.89 1.02 9.26
C ILE A 50 10.12 1.83 8.82
N VAL A 51 10.42 1.87 7.53
CA VAL A 51 11.52 2.67 6.98
C VAL A 51 11.29 4.16 7.25
N GLY A 52 10.06 4.65 7.10
CA GLY A 52 9.70 6.03 7.41
C GLY A 52 9.97 6.39 8.88
N PHE A 53 9.56 5.54 9.82
CA PHE A 53 9.85 5.74 11.24
C PHE A 53 11.35 5.71 11.53
N ALA A 54 12.07 4.74 10.96
CA ALA A 54 13.52 4.64 11.14
C ALA A 54 14.27 5.86 10.59
N THR A 55 13.89 6.36 9.41
CA THR A 55 14.47 7.56 8.81
C THR A 55 14.15 8.80 9.63
N THR A 56 12.93 8.93 10.14
CA THR A 56 12.52 10.05 11.01
C THR A 56 13.35 10.07 12.30
N ALA A 57 13.47 8.92 12.97
CA ALA A 57 14.28 8.81 14.18
C ALA A 57 15.76 9.15 13.93
N LYS A 58 16.33 8.62 12.84
CA LYS A 58 17.70 8.96 12.42
C LYS A 58 17.87 10.44 12.13
N TYR A 59 16.89 11.09 11.49
CA TYR A 59 16.93 12.52 11.19
C TYR A 59 16.98 13.35 12.48
N VAL A 60 16.09 13.07 13.43
CA VAL A 60 16.02 13.78 14.70
C VAL A 60 17.34 13.67 15.49
N VAL A 61 17.96 12.50 15.50
CA VAL A 61 19.24 12.29 16.21
C VAL A 61 20.41 12.99 15.52
N ASN A 62 20.44 13.03 14.19
CA ASN A 62 21.59 13.52 13.44
C ASN A 62 21.54 15.02 13.10
N VAL A 63 20.38 15.66 13.24
CA VAL A 63 20.20 17.09 12.92
C VAL A 63 20.10 17.89 14.22
N PRO A 64 21.09 18.76 14.54
CA PRO A 64 21.13 19.49 15.80
C PRO A 64 19.91 20.36 16.09
N GLU A 65 19.27 20.90 15.05
CA GLU A 65 18.03 21.68 15.17
C GLU A 65 16.85 20.80 15.59
N ALA A 66 16.70 19.64 14.94
CA ALA A 66 15.66 18.67 15.27
C ALA A 66 15.90 18.00 16.63
N ALA A 67 17.15 17.86 17.06
CA ALA A 67 17.46 17.31 18.39
C ALA A 67 17.04 18.24 19.53
N LYS A 68 17.04 19.57 19.30
CA LYS A 68 16.64 20.58 20.31
C LYS A 68 15.12 20.65 20.51
N ASP A 69 14.36 20.49 19.43
CA ASP A 69 12.90 20.41 19.45
C ASP A 69 12.41 19.27 18.55
N PRO A 70 12.39 18.02 19.05
CA PRO A 70 12.14 16.84 18.22
C PRO A 70 10.67 16.64 17.88
N LEU A 71 9.75 17.22 18.64
CA LEU A 71 8.34 16.89 18.56
C LEU A 71 7.72 17.19 17.17
N PRO A 72 7.95 18.36 16.55
CA PRO A 72 7.40 18.65 15.22
C PRO A 72 7.87 17.68 14.15
N TYR A 73 9.17 17.33 14.16
CA TYR A 73 9.77 16.42 13.19
C TYR A 73 9.30 14.97 13.38
N LEU A 74 9.13 14.54 14.64
CA LEU A 74 8.56 13.22 14.95
C LEU A 74 7.11 13.11 14.49
N LEU A 75 6.28 14.13 14.74
CA LEU A 75 4.88 14.15 14.30
C LEU A 75 4.75 14.18 12.78
N GLN A 76 5.57 14.98 12.10
CA GLN A 76 5.60 15.01 10.64
C GLN A 76 6.02 13.65 10.07
N GLY A 77 7.15 13.10 10.54
CA GLY A 77 7.64 11.81 10.08
C GLY A 77 6.68 10.67 10.40
N PHE A 78 5.95 10.74 11.52
CA PHE A 78 4.87 9.82 11.83
C PHE A 78 3.74 9.90 10.80
N ALA A 79 3.21 11.10 10.54
CA ALA A 79 2.13 11.30 9.56
C ALA A 79 2.54 10.80 8.16
N GLU A 80 3.78 11.10 7.75
CA GLU A 80 4.33 10.65 6.47
C GLU A 80 4.50 9.13 6.39
N SER A 81 4.84 8.48 7.50
CA SER A 81 5.03 7.03 7.56
C SER A 81 3.70 6.30 7.49
N VAL A 82 2.69 6.78 8.23
CA VAL A 82 1.33 6.23 8.23
C VAL A 82 0.66 6.40 6.86
N THR A 83 1.02 7.44 6.10
CA THR A 83 0.52 7.63 4.73
C THR A 83 0.78 6.41 3.83
N ASN A 84 1.89 5.69 4.02
CA ASN A 84 2.16 4.45 3.27
C ASN A 84 1.15 3.35 3.61
N ALA A 85 0.83 3.17 4.89
CA ALA A 85 -0.17 2.20 5.33
C ALA A 85 -1.56 2.53 4.79
N VAL A 86 -1.94 3.82 4.82
CA VAL A 86 -3.21 4.30 4.25
C VAL A 86 -3.27 4.02 2.76
N LEU A 87 -2.25 4.40 2.00
CA LEU A 87 -2.21 4.18 0.54
C LEU A 87 -2.32 2.69 0.19
N GLY A 88 -1.49 1.85 0.80
CA GLY A 88 -1.50 0.40 0.56
C GLY A 88 -2.83 -0.24 0.95
N GLY A 89 -3.39 0.16 2.10
CA GLY A 89 -4.70 -0.29 2.58
C GLY A 89 -5.84 0.12 1.65
N SER A 90 -5.86 1.37 1.17
CA SER A 90 -6.86 1.85 0.21
C SER A 90 -6.79 1.09 -1.12
N CYS A 91 -5.59 0.84 -1.66
CA CYS A 91 -5.44 0.03 -2.87
C CYS A 91 -5.98 -1.39 -2.67
N CYS A 92 -5.66 -2.03 -1.55
CA CYS A 92 -6.17 -3.36 -1.23
C CYS A 92 -7.70 -3.37 -1.09
N LEU A 93 -8.26 -2.41 -0.35
CA LEU A 93 -9.71 -2.26 -0.18
C LEU A 93 -10.44 -2.17 -1.53
N LEU A 94 -10.00 -1.25 -2.40
CA LEU A 94 -10.59 -1.06 -3.72
C LEU A 94 -10.43 -2.31 -4.60
N ALA A 95 -9.26 -2.95 -4.58
CA ALA A 95 -9.02 -4.18 -5.33
C ALA A 95 -9.96 -5.31 -4.88
N TRP A 96 -10.17 -5.50 -3.57
CA TRP A 96 -11.06 -6.53 -3.06
C TRP A 96 -12.54 -6.22 -3.29
N LEU A 97 -12.94 -4.94 -3.32
CA LEU A 97 -14.28 -4.54 -3.78
C LEU A 97 -14.49 -4.94 -5.26
N LEU A 98 -13.51 -4.69 -6.12
CA LEU A 98 -13.56 -5.12 -7.53
C LEU A 98 -13.59 -6.64 -7.68
N VAL A 99 -12.81 -7.36 -6.86
CA VAL A 99 -12.86 -8.83 -6.81
C VAL A 99 -14.25 -9.33 -6.42
N ALA A 100 -14.90 -8.73 -5.41
CA ALA A 100 -16.26 -9.11 -5.01
C ALA A 100 -17.26 -8.92 -6.17
N VAL A 101 -17.12 -7.85 -6.96
CA VAL A 101 -17.91 -7.63 -8.18
C VAL A 101 -17.61 -8.71 -9.23
N GLY A 102 -16.33 -9.03 -9.46
CA GLY A 102 -15.92 -10.06 -10.42
C GLY A 102 -16.42 -11.46 -10.06
N VAL A 103 -16.32 -11.85 -8.79
CA VAL A 103 -16.85 -13.14 -8.29
C VAL A 103 -18.36 -13.21 -8.46
N ARG A 104 -19.10 -12.11 -8.22
CA ARG A 104 -20.56 -12.08 -8.45
C ARG A 104 -20.94 -12.27 -9.93
N ARG A 105 -20.05 -11.89 -10.85
CA ARG A 105 -20.26 -12.01 -12.31
C ARG A 105 -19.79 -13.35 -12.88
N MET A 106 -19.04 -14.14 -12.12
CA MET A 106 -18.62 -15.47 -12.57
C MET A 106 -19.86 -16.34 -12.83
N PRO A 107 -19.90 -17.05 -13.98
CA PRO A 107 -20.91 -18.07 -14.21
C PRO A 107 -20.87 -19.05 -13.04
N LYS A 108 -22.04 -19.32 -12.44
CA LYS A 108 -22.16 -20.45 -11.53
C LYS A 108 -22.05 -21.67 -12.41
N ASP A 109 -20.99 -22.46 -12.25
CA ASP A 109 -20.96 -23.81 -12.82
C ASP A 109 -22.19 -24.55 -12.26
N VAL A 110 -23.16 -24.86 -13.13
CA VAL A 110 -24.38 -25.63 -12.83
C VAL A 110 -24.06 -27.10 -13.03
#